data_AF-A0A7V8A921-F1
#
_entry.id   AF-A0A7V8A921-F1
#
_cell.length_a   1.000
_cell.length_b   1.000
_cell.length_c   1.000
_cell.angle_alpha   90.00
_cell.angle_beta   90.00
_cell.angle_gamma   90.00
#
_symmetry.space_group_name_H-M   'P 1'
#
loop_
_entity.id
_entity.type
_entity.pdbx_description
1 polymer ?
#
loop_
_entity_poly.entity_id
_entity_poly.type
_entity_poly.pdbx_seq_one_letter_code
_entity_poly.pdbx_strand_id
1 'polypeptide(L)'
;MELFRFLEESATKSESYFQRFLAKEDLARVKKLLEMAKTAENITNFLKDGIFIGWTKDDLRTHELKPAIEPLLVKIFEFVKSEPSQEIDAQIMQLWHEFHELRLKTLLHCL
;
A
#
# COMPACT_ATOMS: atom_id res chain seq x y z
N MET A 1 -8.96 -9.12 -3.92
CA MET A 1 -7.96 -8.49 -3.06
C MET A 1 -8.65 -7.96 -1.81
N GLU A 2 -8.48 -8.67 -0.70
CA GLU A 2 -9.05 -8.37 0.61
C GLU A 2 -8.62 -6.99 1.13
N LEU A 3 -7.39 -6.56 0.82
CA LEU A 3 -6.89 -5.22 1.17
C LEU A 3 -7.81 -4.09 0.69
N PHE A 4 -8.36 -4.25 -0.51
CA PHE A 4 -9.26 -3.25 -1.07
C PHE A 4 -10.55 -3.12 -0.26
N ARG A 5 -11.15 -4.27 0.10
CA ARG A 5 -12.36 -4.33 0.94
C ARG A 5 -12.09 -3.73 2.31
N PHE A 6 -10.98 -4.12 2.94
CA PHE A 6 -10.55 -3.59 4.23
C PHE A 6 -10.44 -2.06 4.23
N LEU A 7 -9.83 -1.47 3.19
CA LEU A 7 -9.68 -0.03 3.06
C LEU A 7 -11.00 0.68 2.77
N GLU A 8 -11.88 0.11 1.95
CA GLU A 8 -13.22 0.64 1.69
C GLU A 8 -14.11 0.65 2.94
N GLU A 9 -14.06 -0.43 3.72
CA GLU A 9 -14.77 -0.51 5.00
C GLU A 9 -14.21 0.51 5.99
N SER A 10 -12.89 0.64 6.10
CA SER A 10 -12.25 1.63 6.97
C SER A 10 -12.59 3.07 6.56
N ALA A 11 -12.67 3.34 5.27
CA ALA A 11 -13.03 4.64 4.70
C ALA A 11 -14.51 5.03 4.90
N THR A 12 -15.38 4.07 5.24
CA THR A 12 -16.82 4.29 5.40
C THR A 12 -17.28 4.14 6.85
N LYS A 13 -16.75 3.16 7.58
CA LYS A 13 -17.20 2.75 8.92
C LYS A 13 -16.37 3.32 10.07
N SER A 14 -15.14 3.82 9.83
CA SER A 14 -14.31 4.36 10.93
C SER A 14 -14.94 5.61 11.55
N GLU A 15 -15.07 5.63 12.87
CA GLU A 15 -15.55 6.79 13.65
C GLU A 15 -14.52 7.92 13.70
N SER A 16 -13.23 7.61 13.54
CA SER A 16 -12.15 8.59 13.50
C SER A 16 -12.04 9.24 12.13
N TYR A 17 -12.21 10.58 12.07
CA TYR A 17 -12.03 11.35 10.84
C TYR A 17 -10.65 11.12 10.22
N PHE A 18 -9.61 11.09 11.06
CA PHE A 18 -8.23 10.86 10.61
C PHE A 18 -8.07 9.49 9.94
N GLN A 19 -8.53 8.42 10.59
CA GLN A 19 -8.44 7.07 10.03
C GLN A 19 -9.25 6.95 8.74
N ARG A 20 -10.43 7.57 8.70
CA ARG A 20 -11.28 7.59 7.50
C ARG A 20 -10.60 8.30 6.33
N PHE A 21 -10.00 9.46 6.58
CA PHE A 21 -9.28 10.23 5.58
C PHE A 21 -8.07 9.43 5.07
N LEU A 22 -7.26 8.88 5.98
CA LEU A 22 -6.10 8.07 5.65
C LEU A 22 -6.47 6.84 4.81
N ALA A 23 -7.52 6.12 5.19
CA ALA A 23 -8.02 4.95 4.45
C ALA A 23 -8.49 5.32 3.03
N LYS A 24 -9.11 6.48 2.82
CA LYS A 24 -9.49 6.96 1.48
C LYS A 24 -8.27 7.21 0.60
N GLU A 25 -7.26 7.87 1.15
CA GLU A 25 -6.03 8.11 0.40
C GLU A 25 -5.30 6.79 0.09
N ASP A 26 -5.23 5.88 1.06
CA ASP A 26 -4.60 4.57 0.88
C ASP A 26 -5.32 3.72 -0.15
N LEU A 27 -6.67 3.75 -0.16
CA LEU A 27 -7.46 3.11 -1.21
C LEU A 27 -7.12 3.67 -2.60
N ALA A 28 -6.96 5.00 -2.72
CA ALA A 28 -6.59 5.64 -3.99
C ALA A 28 -5.16 5.25 -4.42
N ARG A 29 -4.21 5.18 -3.48
CA ARG A 29 -2.83 4.72 -3.70
C ARG A 29 -2.79 3.28 -4.18
N VAL A 30 -3.50 2.37 -3.51
CA VAL A 30 -3.59 0.96 -3.88
C VAL A 30 -4.22 0.79 -5.26
N LYS A 31 -5.29 1.54 -5.59
CA LYS A 31 -5.85 1.58 -6.95
C LYS A 31 -4.81 1.97 -7.99
N LYS A 32 -4.06 3.05 -7.72
CA LYS A 32 -2.99 3.52 -8.60
C LYS A 32 -1.90 2.46 -8.79
N LEU A 33 -1.49 1.77 -7.72
CA LEU A 33 -0.51 0.68 -7.80
C LEU A 33 -1.00 -0.47 -8.68
N LEU A 34 -2.27 -0.86 -8.55
CA LEU A 34 -2.83 -1.92 -9.40
C LEU A 34 -2.80 -1.52 -10.88
N GLU A 35 -3.17 -0.28 -11.22
CA GLU A 35 -3.07 0.20 -12.61
C GLU A 35 -1.63 0.27 -13.10
N MET A 36 -0.70 0.77 -12.27
CA MET A 36 0.73 0.81 -12.59
C MET A 36 1.30 -0.59 -12.82
N ALA A 37 0.92 -1.57 -11.99
CA ALA A 37 1.36 -2.95 -12.12
C ALA A 37 0.86 -3.59 -13.42
N LYS A 38 -0.36 -3.26 -13.87
CA LYS A 38 -0.89 -3.75 -15.16
C LYS A 38 0.00 -3.31 -16.32
N THR A 39 0.37 -2.03 -16.35
CA THR A 39 1.14 -1.43 -17.46
C THR A 39 2.65 -1.58 -17.34
N ALA A 40 3.18 -1.88 -16.15
CA ALA A 40 4.61 -2.04 -15.94
C ALA A 40 5.16 -3.27 -16.69
N GLU A 41 6.26 -3.09 -17.41
CA GLU A 41 6.93 -4.15 -18.17
C GLU A 41 7.61 -5.18 -17.25
N ASN A 42 8.17 -4.72 -16.13
CA ASN A 42 8.90 -5.55 -15.18
C ASN A 42 8.78 -5.00 -13.75
N ILE A 43 9.14 -5.86 -12.79
CA ILE A 43 9.07 -5.54 -11.36
C ILE A 43 9.97 -4.34 -10.99
N THR A 44 11.14 -4.19 -11.62
CA THR A 44 12.08 -3.11 -11.30
C THR A 44 11.49 -1.73 -11.59
N ASN A 45 10.86 -1.56 -12.75
CA ASN A 45 10.17 -0.33 -13.12
C ASN A 45 9.00 -0.06 -12.17
N PHE A 46 8.22 -1.09 -11.86
CA PHE A 46 7.11 -0.98 -10.92
C PHE A 46 7.56 -0.54 -9.53
N LEU A 47 8.62 -1.14 -8.97
CA LEU A 47 9.14 -0.79 -7.66
C LEU A 47 9.68 0.65 -7.63
N LYS A 48 10.42 1.05 -8.67
CA LYS A 48 10.97 2.41 -8.77
C LYS A 48 9.88 3.47 -8.64
N ASP A 49 8.77 3.29 -9.34
CA ASP A 49 7.69 4.28 -9.36
C ASP A 49 6.70 4.09 -8.20
N GLY A 50 6.44 2.83 -7.81
CA GLY A 50 5.48 2.46 -6.77
C GLY A 50 5.88 2.86 -5.35
N ILE A 51 7.20 3.00 -5.10
CA ILE A 51 7.71 3.51 -3.83
C ILE A 51 7.32 4.99 -3.63
N PHE A 52 7.28 5.80 -4.69
CA PHE A 52 7.07 7.25 -4.62
C PHE A 52 5.67 7.67 -5.07
N ILE A 53 4.64 7.07 -4.47
CA ILE A 53 3.24 7.41 -4.78
C ILE A 53 2.56 8.26 -3.70
N GLY A 54 3.33 8.87 -2.80
CA GLY A 54 2.84 9.78 -1.77
C GLY A 54 2.46 9.10 -0.45
N TRP A 55 3.27 8.16 0.05
CA TRP A 55 3.02 7.48 1.33
C TRP A 55 3.30 8.36 2.54
N THR A 56 4.25 9.27 2.40
CA THR A 56 4.55 10.31 3.38
C THR A 56 4.37 11.69 2.75
N LYS A 57 4.31 12.74 3.58
CA LYS A 57 4.25 14.11 3.06
C LYS A 57 5.45 14.36 2.16
N ASP A 58 5.18 14.72 0.90
CA ASP A 58 6.17 14.96 -0.15
C ASP A 58 7.16 13.78 -0.36
N ASP A 59 6.78 12.56 0.05
CA ASP A 59 7.61 11.35 0.04
C ASP A 59 9.00 11.46 0.72
N LEU A 60 9.19 12.46 1.59
CA LEU A 60 10.49 12.79 2.19
C LEU A 60 11.07 11.64 3.04
N ARG A 61 10.20 10.84 3.66
CA ARG A 61 10.58 9.75 4.58
C ARG A 61 10.30 8.37 4.01
N THR A 62 9.96 8.30 2.73
CA THR A 62 9.68 7.04 2.04
C THR A 62 10.88 6.09 2.09
N HIS A 63 12.11 6.61 2.17
CA HIS A 63 13.32 5.82 2.38
C HIS A 63 13.32 5.01 3.69
N GLU A 64 12.66 5.49 4.75
CA GLU A 64 12.53 4.78 6.03
C GLU A 64 11.47 3.67 5.97
N LEU A 65 10.52 3.80 5.05
CA LEU A 65 9.45 2.82 4.83
C LEU A 65 9.84 1.74 3.81
N LYS A 66 10.93 1.94 3.05
CA LYS A 66 11.40 1.03 2.01
C LYS A 66 11.41 -0.45 2.44
N PRO A 67 11.98 -0.83 3.61
CA PRO A 67 12.05 -2.23 4.00
C PRO A 67 10.68 -2.91 4.14
N ALA A 68 9.64 -2.16 4.50
CA ALA A 68 8.28 -2.70 4.66
C ALA A 68 7.43 -2.56 3.38
N ILE A 69 7.67 -1.52 2.57
CA ILE A 69 6.86 -1.26 1.39
C ILE A 69 7.28 -2.07 0.17
N GLU A 70 8.57 -2.34 0.00
CA GLU A 70 9.07 -3.10 -1.15
C GLU A 70 8.47 -4.52 -1.22
N PRO A 71 8.43 -5.31 -0.12
CA PRO A 71 7.75 -6.60 -0.14
C PRO A 71 6.27 -6.52 -0.52
N LEU A 72 5.55 -5.50 0.00
CA LEU A 72 4.15 -5.27 -0.33
C LEU A 72 3.98 -4.99 -1.83
N LEU A 73 4.83 -4.15 -2.41
CA LEU A 73 4.81 -3.85 -3.84
C LEU A 73 5.11 -5.09 -4.67
N VAL A 74 6.10 -5.91 -4.28
CA VAL A 74 6.39 -7.18 -4.95
C VAL A 74 5.15 -8.07 -5.01
N LYS A 75 4.42 -8.21 -3.90
CA LYS A 75 3.22 -9.05 -3.86
C LYS A 75 2.04 -8.47 -4.62
N ILE A 76 1.88 -7.14 -4.66
CA ILE A 76 0.88 -6.49 -5.52
C ILE A 76 1.20 -6.71 -7.00
N PHE A 77 2.47 -6.60 -7.40
CA PHE A 77 2.89 -6.86 -8.76
C PHE A 77 2.67 -8.33 -9.14
N GLU A 78 3.05 -9.27 -8.26
CA GLU A 78 2.80 -10.70 -8.42
C GLU A 78 1.29 -10.96 -8.61
N PHE A 79 0.44 -10.46 -7.72
CA PHE A 79 -1.02 -10.58 -7.80
C PHE A 79 -1.61 -10.10 -9.13
N VAL A 80 -1.04 -9.05 -9.72
CA VAL A 80 -1.51 -8.48 -10.99
C VAL A 80 -0.98 -9.22 -12.21
N LYS A 81 0.24 -9.79 -12.13
CA LYS A 81 0.89 -10.46 -13.27
C LYS A 81 0.66 -11.97 -13.31
N SER A 82 0.34 -12.60 -12.17
CA SER A 82 0.02 -14.02 -12.06
C SER A 82 -1.48 -14.25 -11.90
N GLU A 83 -1.90 -15.51 -11.85
CA GLU A 83 -3.27 -15.85 -11.49
C GLU A 83 -3.52 -15.49 -10.02
N PRO A 84 -4.54 -14.67 -9.71
CA PRO A 84 -4.89 -14.32 -8.34
C PRO A 84 -5.14 -15.58 -7.50
N SER A 85 -4.35 -15.76 -6.44
CA SER A 85 -4.55 -16.83 -5.46
C SER A 85 -4.92 -16.26 -4.09
N GLN A 86 -5.64 -17.04 -3.29
CA GLN A 86 -5.96 -16.66 -1.91
C GLN A 86 -4.69 -16.49 -1.06
N GLU A 87 -3.65 -17.25 -1.36
CA GLU A 87 -2.36 -17.15 -0.67
C GLU A 87 -1.68 -15.80 -0.91
N ILE A 88 -1.63 -15.33 -2.16
CA ILE A 88 -1.05 -14.02 -2.48
C ILE A 88 -1.86 -12.90 -1.82
N ASP A 89 -3.20 -13.01 -1.84
CA ASP A 89 -4.08 -12.01 -1.20
C ASP A 89 -3.84 -11.93 0.32
N ALA A 90 -3.69 -13.08 0.99
CA ALA A 90 -3.36 -13.14 2.41
C ALA A 90 -1.96 -12.53 2.71
N GLN A 91 -0.97 -12.80 1.86
CA GLN A 91 0.37 -12.20 1.99
C GLN A 91 0.33 -10.67 1.80
N ILE A 92 -0.45 -10.16 0.85
CA ILE A 92 -0.67 -8.71 0.67
C ILE A 92 -1.25 -8.11 1.95
N MET A 93 -2.25 -8.75 2.55
CA MET A 93 -2.86 -8.28 3.79
C MET A 93 -1.86 -8.23 4.95
N GLN A 94 -1.06 -9.28 5.13
CA GLN A 94 -0.03 -9.29 6.17
C GLN A 94 0.98 -8.15 5.97
N LEU A 95 1.53 -8.02 4.76
CA LEU A 95 2.52 -7.00 4.43
C LEU A 95 1.95 -5.58 4.54
N TRP A 96 0.66 -5.41 4.23
CA TRP A 96 -0.03 -4.14 4.46
C TRP A 96 -0.06 -3.77 5.94
N HIS A 97 -0.39 -4.71 6.82
CA HIS A 97 -0.40 -4.45 8.26
C HIS A 97 0.98 -4.05 8.78
N GLU A 98 2.02 -4.78 8.39
CA GLU A 98 3.42 -4.48 8.76
C GLU A 98 3.84 -3.08 8.27
N PHE A 99 3.56 -2.76 7.01
CA PHE A 99 3.82 -1.44 6.43
C PHE A 99 3.04 -0.33 7.16
N HIS A 100 1.74 -0.55 7.39
CA HIS A 100 0.88 0.46 8.01
C HIS A 100 1.30 0.75 9.45
N GLU A 101 1.64 -0.28 10.23
CA GLU A 101 2.17 -0.11 11.59
C GLU A 101 3.47 0.69 11.59
N LEU A 102 4.43 0.34 10.72
CA LEU A 102 5.68 1.08 10.58
C LEU A 102 5.41 2.54 10.19
N ARG A 103 4.55 2.75 9.18
CA ARG A 103 4.20 4.09 8.71
C ARG A 103 3.57 4.94 9.81
N LEU A 104 2.64 4.39 10.59
CA LEU A 104 2.05 5.11 11.71
C LEU A 104 3.11 5.45 12.77
N LYS A 105 4.01 4.52 13.12
CA LYS A 105 5.15 4.82 14.03
C LYS A 105 6.02 5.94 13.48
N THR A 106 6.35 5.91 12.18
CA THR A 106 7.14 6.95 11.52
C THR A 106 6.42 8.30 11.55
N LEU A 107 5.11 8.34 11.26
CA LEU A 107 4.31 9.57 11.25
C LEU A 107 4.03 10.13 12.67
N LEU A 108 3.84 9.27 13.66
CA LEU A 108 3.53 9.67 15.05
C LEU A 108 4.73 10.29 15.77
N HIS A 109 5.97 9.91 15.44
CA HIS A 109 7.16 10.60 15.95
C HIS A 109 7.31 12.05 15.44
N CYS A 110 6.37 12.55 14.65
CA CYS A 110 6.36 13.91 14.09
C CYS A 110 5.14 14.75 14.49
N LEU A 111 4.25 14.22 15.33
CA LEU A 111 3.11 14.95 15.94
C LEU A 111 3.51 15.43 17.33
#